data_AF-A0A963MT42-F1
#
_entry.id   AF-A0A963MT42-F1
#
_cell.length_a   1.000
_cell.length_b   1.000
_cell.length_c   1.000
_cell.angle_alpha   90.00
_cell.angle_beta   90.00
_cell.angle_gamma   90.00
#
_symmetry.space_group_name_H-M   'P 1'
#
loop_
_entity.id
_entity.type
_entity.pdbx_description
1 polymer ?
#
loop_
_entity_poly.entity_id
_entity_poly.type
_entity_poly.pdbx_seq_one_letter_code
_entity_poly.pdbx_strand_id
1 'polypeptide(L)'
;ALDAQQRIDREFIPRDAEIKEMAQQAKELQEKLEKKGAAMNETDRRELERELANLSRNYQRAQRQMREDLTVRQNEEYGVILELTDKAIHFIAEKENYDLILQLQDSVYRSQRIDITDQVIDVLNTEKRDNATLP
;
A
#
# COMPACT_ATOMS: atom_id res chain seq x y z
N ALA A 1 10.65 -4.64 6.37
CA ALA A 1 9.40 -4.71 5.57
C ALA A 1 8.13 -4.74 6.43
N LEU A 2 7.96 -5.68 7.38
CA LEU A 2 6.68 -5.90 8.07
C LEU A 2 6.09 -4.65 8.76
N ASP A 3 6.90 -3.87 9.50
CA ASP A 3 6.36 -2.66 10.17
C ASP A 3 5.96 -1.53 9.21
N ALA A 4 6.66 -1.39 8.08
CA ALA A 4 6.32 -0.37 7.07
C ALA A 4 4.96 -0.69 6.44
N GLN A 5 4.73 -1.98 6.12
CA GLN A 5 3.43 -2.46 5.68
C GLN A 5 2.35 -2.22 6.73
N GLN A 6 2.62 -2.50 8.01
CA GLN A 6 1.67 -2.25 9.09
C GLN A 6 1.33 -0.76 9.30
N ARG A 7 2.28 0.15 9.08
CA ARG A 7 2.01 1.60 9.13
C ARG A 7 1.11 2.04 7.97
N ILE A 8 1.44 1.60 6.75
CA ILE A 8 0.60 1.84 5.58
C ILE A 8 -0.80 1.28 5.84
N ASP A 9 -0.94 0.05 6.30
CA ASP A 9 -2.25 -0.54 6.58
C ASP A 9 -3.06 0.32 7.57
N ARG A 10 -2.43 0.82 8.65
CA ARG A 10 -3.09 1.70 9.64
C ARG A 10 -3.55 3.04 9.06
N GLU A 11 -2.76 3.66 8.20
CA GLU A 11 -3.12 4.92 7.53
C GLU A 11 -4.36 4.74 6.62
N PHE A 12 -4.56 3.53 6.09
CA PHE A 12 -5.60 3.24 5.10
C PHE A 12 -6.87 2.63 5.72
N ILE A 13 -6.84 2.11 6.95
CA ILE A 13 -8.03 1.63 7.68
C ILE A 13 -9.22 2.61 7.63
N PRO A 14 -9.07 3.90 7.97
CA PRO A 14 -10.22 4.82 7.99
C PRO A 14 -10.80 5.05 6.59
N ARG A 15 -9.96 5.15 5.56
CA ARG A 15 -10.38 5.32 4.16
C ARG A 15 -11.06 4.07 3.62
N ASP A 16 -10.59 2.89 3.99
CA ASP A 16 -11.23 1.62 3.60
C ASP A 16 -12.63 1.50 4.23
N ALA A 17 -12.78 1.91 5.49
CA ALA A 17 -14.07 1.97 6.15
C ALA A 17 -15.05 2.92 5.44
N GLU A 18 -14.60 4.12 5.07
CA GLU A 18 -15.41 5.10 4.32
C GLU A 18 -15.85 4.56 2.95
N ILE A 19 -14.94 3.93 2.20
CA ILE A 19 -15.26 3.32 0.90
C ILE A 19 -16.27 2.18 1.04
N LYS A 20 -16.15 1.36 2.09
CA LYS A 20 -17.11 0.30 2.42
C LYS A 20 -18.49 0.86 2.78
N GLU A 21 -18.53 1.95 3.53
CA GLU A 21 -19.78 2.63 3.87
C GLU A 21 -20.48 3.17 2.60
N MET A 22 -19.73 3.83 1.71
CA MET A 22 -20.28 4.31 0.43
C MET A 22 -20.82 3.15 -0.43
N ALA A 23 -20.14 2.00 -0.46
CA ALA A 23 -20.60 0.82 -1.18
C ALA A 23 -21.91 0.26 -0.59
N GLN A 24 -22.00 0.22 0.73
CA GLN A 24 -23.20 -0.25 1.44
C GLN A 24 -24.38 0.70 1.19
N GLN A 25 -24.19 2.01 1.32
CA GLN A 25 -25.20 3.02 1.03
C GLN A 25 -25.68 2.93 -0.44
N ALA A 26 -24.77 2.74 -1.40
CA ALA A 26 -25.12 2.60 -2.81
C ALA A 26 -25.98 1.36 -3.05
N LYS A 27 -25.63 0.24 -2.42
CA LYS A 27 -26.40 -1.00 -2.49
C LYS A 27 -27.79 -0.85 -1.89
N GLU A 28 -27.91 -0.19 -0.74
CA GLU A 28 -29.20 0.07 -0.08
C GLU A 28 -30.11 0.97 -0.93
N LEU A 29 -29.56 2.03 -1.52
CA LEU A 29 -30.29 2.91 -2.44
C LEU A 29 -30.74 2.17 -3.69
N GLN A 30 -29.89 1.31 -4.25
CA GLN A 30 -30.22 0.46 -5.39
C GLN A 30 -31.36 -0.51 -5.04
N GLU A 31 -31.26 -1.24 -3.92
CA GLU A 31 -32.32 -2.15 -3.48
C GLU A 31 -33.64 -1.42 -3.19
N LYS A 32 -33.56 -0.19 -2.66
CA LYS A 32 -34.75 0.65 -2.42
C LYS A 32 -35.42 1.04 -3.73
N LEU A 33 -34.64 1.44 -4.74
CA LEU A 33 -35.14 1.75 -6.09
C LEU A 33 -35.74 0.51 -6.77
N GLU A 34 -35.10 -0.66 -6.67
CA GLU A 34 -35.61 -1.91 -7.25
C GLU A 34 -36.91 -2.38 -6.58
N LYS A 35 -36.99 -2.33 -5.25
CA LYS A 35 -38.14 -2.85 -4.49
C LYS A 35 -39.31 -1.86 -4.43
N LYS A 36 -39.04 -0.56 -4.34
CA LYS A 36 -40.06 0.49 -4.10
C LYS A 36 -40.21 1.48 -5.25
N GLY A 37 -39.33 1.46 -6.26
CA GLY A 37 -39.33 2.44 -7.35
C GLY A 37 -40.63 2.48 -8.14
N ALA A 38 -41.30 1.34 -8.33
CA ALA A 38 -42.60 1.28 -9.02
C ALA A 38 -43.76 1.88 -8.21
N ALA A 39 -43.60 2.01 -6.89
CA ALA A 39 -44.60 2.60 -5.98
C ALA A 39 -44.27 4.06 -5.60
N MET A 40 -43.11 4.58 -6.02
CA MET A 40 -42.69 5.95 -5.77
C MET A 40 -43.28 6.91 -6.80
N ASN A 41 -43.42 8.18 -6.41
CA ASN A 41 -43.72 9.22 -7.38
C ASN A 41 -42.46 9.47 -8.26
N GLU A 42 -42.66 10.04 -9.46
CA GLU A 42 -41.57 10.25 -10.41
C GLU A 42 -40.48 11.22 -9.90
N THR A 43 -40.83 12.16 -9.02
CA THR A 43 -39.89 13.12 -8.42
C THR A 43 -38.94 12.43 -7.45
N ASP A 44 -39.48 11.71 -6.47
CA ASP A 44 -38.74 10.96 -5.46
C ASP A 44 -37.85 9.89 -6.10
N ARG A 45 -38.36 9.23 -7.16
CA ARG A 45 -37.59 8.25 -7.93
C ARG A 45 -36.38 8.89 -8.59
N ARG A 46 -36.56 10.04 -9.26
CA ARG A 46 -35.46 10.78 -9.91
C ARG A 46 -34.45 11.31 -8.90
N GLU A 47 -34.88 11.74 -7.73
CA GLU A 47 -33.98 12.17 -6.65
C GLU A 47 -33.09 11.02 -6.19
N LEU A 48 -33.67 9.85 -5.91
CA LEU A 48 -32.92 8.64 -5.53
C LEU A 48 -31.99 8.14 -6.63
N GLU A 49 -32.43 8.15 -7.89
CA GLU A 49 -31.57 7.80 -9.04
C GLU A 49 -30.36 8.75 -9.15
N ARG A 50 -30.57 10.05 -8.93
CA ARG A 50 -29.50 11.05 -8.92
C ARG A 50 -28.55 10.87 -7.74
N GLU A 51 -29.08 10.58 -6.56
CA GLU A 51 -28.30 10.28 -5.36
C GLU A 51 -27.43 9.04 -5.57
N LEU A 52 -28.00 7.94 -6.07
CA LEU A 52 -27.28 6.72 -6.41
C LEU A 52 -26.18 6.98 -7.44
N ALA A 53 -26.46 7.77 -8.48
CA ALA A 53 -25.47 8.14 -9.50
C ALA A 53 -24.33 9.00 -8.93
N ASN A 54 -24.62 9.90 -7.99
CA ASN A 54 -23.60 10.68 -7.30
C ASN A 54 -22.73 9.79 -6.40
N LEU A 55 -23.37 8.96 -5.57
CA LEU A 55 -22.68 8.07 -4.65
C LEU A 55 -21.80 7.06 -5.40
N SER A 56 -22.30 6.47 -6.48
CA SER A 56 -21.53 5.55 -7.33
C SER A 56 -20.29 6.21 -7.92
N ARG A 57 -20.40 7.46 -8.38
CA ARG A 57 -19.25 8.22 -8.89
C ARG A 57 -18.24 8.55 -7.80
N ASN A 58 -18.71 8.91 -6.61
CA ASN A 58 -17.85 9.19 -5.46
C ASN A 58 -17.13 7.93 -5.00
N TYR A 59 -17.84 6.81 -4.86
CA TYR A 59 -17.27 5.50 -4.53
C TYR A 59 -16.16 5.10 -5.53
N GLN A 60 -16.44 5.18 -6.84
CA GLN A 60 -15.44 4.85 -7.87
C GLN A 60 -14.21 5.77 -7.82
N ARG A 61 -14.41 7.06 -7.51
CA ARG A 61 -13.32 8.03 -7.36
C ARG A 61 -12.47 7.69 -6.13
N ALA A 62 -13.11 7.47 -4.98
CA ALA A 62 -12.46 7.11 -3.74
C ALA A 62 -11.67 5.80 -3.88
N GLN A 63 -12.24 4.79 -4.55
CA GLN A 63 -11.56 3.52 -4.81
C GLN A 63 -10.34 3.66 -5.73
N ARG A 64 -10.37 4.56 -6.72
CA ARG A 64 -9.19 4.85 -7.55
C ARG A 64 -8.12 5.56 -6.75
N GLN A 65 -8.48 6.64 -6.06
CA GLN A 65 -7.56 7.41 -5.23
C GLN A 65 -6.91 6.52 -4.16
N MET A 66 -7.67 5.63 -3.53
CA MET A 66 -7.15 4.67 -2.56
C MET A 66 -6.06 3.77 -3.13
N ARG A 67 -6.27 3.25 -4.35
CA ARG A 67 -5.28 2.39 -5.03
C ARG A 67 -4.04 3.18 -5.46
N GLU A 68 -4.24 4.40 -5.95
CA GLU A 68 -3.14 5.29 -6.34
C GLU A 68 -2.30 5.67 -5.12
N ASP A 69 -2.94 6.15 -4.05
CA ASP A 69 -2.28 6.50 -2.79
C ASP A 69 -1.54 5.29 -2.21
N LEU A 70 -2.13 4.09 -2.23
CA LEU A 70 -1.48 2.88 -1.74
C LEU A 70 -0.23 2.56 -2.55
N THR A 71 -0.32 2.66 -3.88
CA THR A 71 0.82 2.44 -4.78
C THR A 71 1.93 3.45 -4.53
N VAL A 72 1.59 4.74 -4.36
CA VAL A 72 2.56 5.79 -4.04
C VAL A 72 3.25 5.50 -2.71
N ARG A 73 2.49 5.22 -1.65
CA ARG A 73 3.05 4.92 -0.32
C ARG A 73 3.93 3.67 -0.33
N GLN A 74 3.52 2.62 -1.05
CA GLN A 74 4.35 1.43 -1.23
C GLN A 74 5.66 1.74 -1.95
N ASN A 75 5.62 2.56 -3.00
CA ASN A 75 6.82 2.95 -3.74
C ASN A 75 7.75 3.85 -2.90
N GLU A 76 7.20 4.76 -2.10
CA GLU A 76 7.97 5.60 -1.16
C GLU A 76 8.72 4.73 -0.15
N GLU A 77 8.01 3.80 0.52
CA GLU A 77 8.65 2.89 1.48
C GLU A 77 9.66 1.95 0.81
N TYR A 78 9.38 1.51 -0.42
CA TYR A 78 10.31 0.71 -1.20
C TYR A 78 11.60 1.49 -1.50
N GLY A 79 11.49 2.78 -1.86
CA GLY A 79 12.64 3.67 -2.06
C GLY A 79 13.49 3.82 -0.78
N VAL A 80 12.84 4.00 0.37
CA VAL A 80 13.55 4.06 1.67
C VAL A 80 14.28 2.74 1.97
N ILE A 81 13.64 1.60 1.70
CA ILE A 81 14.27 0.29 1.88
C ILE A 81 15.49 0.14 0.95
N LEU A 82 15.39 0.56 -0.30
CA LEU A 82 16.52 0.54 -1.23
C LEU A 82 17.68 1.41 -0.74
N GLU A 83 17.40 2.63 -0.28
CA GLU A 83 18.45 3.53 0.25
C GLU A 83 19.16 2.93 1.47
N LEU A 84 18.40 2.34 2.40
CA LEU A 84 18.97 1.64 3.56
C LEU A 84 19.80 0.43 3.12
N THR A 85 19.35 -0.28 2.08
CA THR A 85 20.06 -1.45 1.54
C THR A 85 21.39 -1.02 0.94
N ASP A 86 21.40 0.06 0.14
CA ASP A 86 22.63 0.59 -0.44
C ASP A 86 23.63 1.04 0.64
N LYS A 87 23.16 1.66 1.72
CA LYS A 87 24.02 2.03 2.87
C LYS A 87 24.60 0.80 3.57
N ALA A 88 23.78 -0.21 3.83
CA ALA A 88 24.22 -1.46 4.46
C ALA A 88 25.26 -2.20 3.58
N ILE A 89 25.03 -2.23 2.27
CA ILE A 89 25.97 -2.79 1.29
C ILE A 89 27.30 -2.04 1.33
N HIS A 90 27.30 -0.71 1.33
CA HIS A 90 28.53 0.09 1.43
C HIS A 90 29.28 -0.17 2.74
N PHE A 91 28.57 -0.21 3.87
CA PHE A 91 29.16 -0.50 5.16
C PHE A 91 29.85 -1.88 5.18
N ILE A 92 29.20 -2.91 4.63
CA ILE A 92 29.79 -4.25 4.52
C ILE A 92 30.98 -4.23 3.56
N ALA A 93 30.88 -3.54 2.42
CA ALA A 93 31.95 -3.42 1.45
C ALA A 93 33.22 -2.80 2.05
N GLU A 94 33.10 -1.71 2.80
CA GLU A 94 34.23 -1.07 3.47
C GLU A 94 34.79 -1.94 4.60
N LYS A 95 33.92 -2.57 5.40
CA LYS A 95 34.32 -3.39 6.55
C LYS A 95 35.05 -4.67 6.13
N GLU A 96 34.59 -5.32 5.07
CA GLU A 96 35.14 -6.59 4.58
C GLU A 96 36.11 -6.40 3.39
N ASN A 97 36.33 -5.16 2.96
CA ASN A 97 37.20 -4.77 1.83
C ASN A 97 36.78 -5.43 0.50
N TYR A 98 35.49 -5.40 0.18
CA TYR A 98 35.01 -5.83 -1.13
C TYR A 98 35.24 -4.76 -2.20
N ASP A 99 35.86 -5.15 -3.31
CA ASP A 99 36.07 -4.26 -4.46
C ASP A 99 34.84 -4.19 -5.40
N LEU A 100 33.97 -5.20 -5.38
CA LEU A 100 32.79 -5.29 -6.25
C LEU A 100 31.67 -6.14 -5.61
N ILE A 101 30.44 -5.62 -5.67
CA ILE A 101 29.22 -6.33 -5.26
C ILE A 101 28.30 -6.42 -6.47
N LEU A 102 27.80 -7.63 -6.76
CA LEU A 102 26.95 -7.92 -7.92
C LEU A 102 25.49 -8.11 -7.51
N GLN A 103 24.57 -7.41 -8.17
CA GLN A 103 23.14 -7.60 -7.96
C GLN A 103 22.67 -8.93 -8.56
N LEU A 104 21.80 -9.63 -7.83
CA LEU A 104 21.41 -11.02 -8.10
C LEU A 104 20.46 -11.22 -9.30
N GLN A 105 19.99 -10.15 -9.95
CA GLN A 105 18.97 -10.24 -11.00
C GLN A 105 19.42 -11.05 -12.23
N ASP A 106 20.73 -11.13 -12.50
CA ASP A 106 21.27 -11.73 -13.73
C ASP A 106 22.07 -13.04 -13.53
N SER A 107 22.08 -13.63 -12.33
CA SER A 107 22.90 -14.83 -12.07
C SER A 107 22.10 -16.14 -12.17
N VAL A 108 22.54 -17.06 -13.04
CA VAL A 108 21.95 -18.41 -13.17
C VAL A 108 22.40 -19.35 -12.03
N TYR A 109 23.54 -19.09 -11.38
CA TYR A 109 24.07 -19.87 -10.26
C TYR A 109 25.12 -19.09 -9.45
N ARG A 110 25.10 -19.22 -8.11
CA ARG A 110 26.15 -18.72 -7.20
C ARG A 110 26.41 -19.68 -6.04
N SER A 111 27.63 -19.66 -5.50
CA SER A 111 27.96 -20.37 -4.26
C SER A 111 27.51 -19.54 -3.05
N GLN A 112 26.96 -20.18 -2.01
CA GLN A 112 26.61 -19.51 -0.74
C GLN A 112 27.81 -18.82 -0.08
N ARG A 113 29.05 -19.21 -0.41
CA ARG A 113 30.27 -18.62 0.17
C ARG A 113 30.48 -17.15 -0.23
N ILE A 114 29.94 -16.73 -1.38
CA ILE A 114 30.10 -15.36 -1.89
C ILE A 114 28.81 -14.55 -1.74
N ASP A 115 27.83 -15.09 -1.03
CA ASP A 115 26.53 -14.47 -0.83
C ASP A 115 26.52 -13.64 0.45
N ILE A 116 26.34 -12.33 0.31
CA ILE A 116 26.27 -11.39 1.42
C ILE A 116 24.82 -11.01 1.79
N THR A 117 23.81 -11.64 1.17
CA THR A 117 22.39 -11.28 1.35
C THR A 117 21.98 -11.32 2.82
N ASP A 118 22.37 -12.36 3.55
CA ASP A 118 22.04 -12.51 4.97
C ASP A 118 22.72 -11.42 5.82
N GLN A 119 23.97 -11.08 5.51
CA GLN A 119 24.69 -10.01 6.22
C GLN A 119 24.04 -8.64 6.00
N VAL A 120 23.60 -8.35 4.77
CA VAL A 120 22.88 -7.12 4.43
C VAL A 120 21.54 -7.08 5.20
N ILE A 121 20.81 -8.19 5.27
CA ILE A 121 19.57 -8.30 6.06
C ILE A 121 19.83 -8.04 7.55
N ASP A 122 20.92 -8.57 8.11
CA ASP A 122 21.27 -8.38 9.52
C ASP A 122 21.61 -6.92 9.86
N VAL A 123 22.38 -6.25 9.00
CA VAL A 123 22.70 -4.81 9.15
C VAL A 123 21.42 -3.98 9.03
N LEU A 124 20.58 -4.26 8.04
CA LEU A 124 19.28 -3.59 7.85
C LEU A 124 18.36 -3.75 9.07
N ASN A 125 18.32 -4.93 9.68
CA ASN A 125 17.51 -5.19 10.87
C ASN A 125 18.06 -4.47 12.12
N THR A 126 19.37 -4.25 12.18
CA THR A 126 20.03 -3.55 13.29
C THR A 126 19.79 -2.03 13.19
N GLU A 127 20.03 -1.43 12.02
CA GLU A 127 19.76 -0.01 11.76
C GLU A 127 18.28 0.36 11.95
N LYS A 128 17.37 -0.54 11.58
CA LYS A 128 15.93 -0.33 11.76
C LYS A 128 15.50 -0.35 13.23
N ARG A 129 16.20 -1.09 14.10
CA ARG A 129 15.95 -1.09 15.56
C ARG A 129 16.36 0.23 16.18
N ASP A 130 17.47 0.81 15.75
CA ASP A 130 17.95 2.08 16.29
C ASP A 130 17.03 3.26 15.90
N ASN A 131 16.49 3.25 14.67
CA ASN A 131 15.52 4.26 14.23
C ASN A 131 14.11 4.13 14.85
N ALA A 132 13.73 2.95 15.35
CA ALA A 132 12.47 2.74 16.07
C ALA A 132 12.52 3.19 17.54
N THR A 133 13.70 3.64 18.02
CA THR A 133 13.95 4.00 19.43
C THR A 133 14.01 5.52 19.65
N LEU A 134 13.80 6.32 18.61
CA LEU A 134 13.66 7.78 18.75
C LEU A 134 12.18 8.15 18.99
N PRO A 135 11.88 8.86 20.11
CA PRO A 135 10.53 9.18 20.55
C PRO A 135 9.78 10.17 19.65
#